data_AF-A0A6J6IXX1-F1
#
_entry.id   AF-A0A6J6IXX1-F1
#
_cell.length_a   1.000
_cell.length_b   1.000
_cell.length_c   1.000
_cell.angle_alpha   90.00
_cell.angle_beta   90.00
_cell.angle_gamma   90.00
#
_symmetry.space_group_name_H-M   'P 1'
#
loop_
_entity.id
_entity.type
_entity.pdbx_description
1 polymer ?
#
loop_
_entity_poly.entity_id
_entity_poly.type
_entity_poly.pdbx_seq_one_letter_code
_entity_poly.pdbx_strand_id
1 'polypeptide(L)'
;MMPSEYVATSGHPATRTSVPRPREGASHGSSAPMSAVEQDPIVPESVRRLQRQDAVLHADKTESIPRDQLLQQFEIDAVFLKELESAGLINGHEVGDTTFFDASSIAVAKSAARFQELGIDVRHLRAWKTSADREVSLFEQRILPYLRQRNPAAREEALQMLAEFMELGGELRYALIQRDILRLTEQR
;
A
#
# COMPACT_ATOMS: atom_id res chain seq x y z
N MET A 1 35.27 29.12 -40.08
CA MET A 1 36.62 29.32 -39.54
C MET A 1 36.72 28.49 -38.27
N MET A 2 37.27 27.28 -38.39
CA MET A 2 37.62 26.41 -37.26
C MET A 2 39.12 26.56 -37.00
N PRO A 3 39.57 26.36 -35.75
CA PRO A 3 40.79 25.59 -35.54
C PRO A 3 40.59 24.43 -34.55
N SER A 4 40.95 23.25 -35.05
CA SER A 4 41.51 22.08 -34.36
C SER A 4 42.94 22.44 -33.86
N GLU A 5 43.51 21.96 -32.75
CA GLU A 5 44.12 20.63 -32.49
C GLU A 5 44.64 20.63 -31.01
N TYR A 6 44.40 19.59 -30.17
CA TYR A 6 45.29 18.44 -29.81
C TYR A 6 46.69 18.84 -29.25
N VAL A 7 47.36 18.25 -28.24
CA VAL A 7 47.12 17.19 -27.22
C VAL A 7 48.36 17.10 -26.27
N ALA A 8 48.23 16.46 -25.09
CA ALA A 8 49.25 15.70 -24.31
C ALA A 8 50.53 16.40 -23.75
N THR A 9 51.23 15.99 -22.68
CA THR A 9 51.15 14.91 -21.66
C THR A 9 52.22 15.15 -20.57
N SER A 10 52.00 14.55 -19.40
CA SER A 10 52.97 13.90 -18.51
C SER A 10 53.97 14.71 -17.66
N GLY A 11 54.05 14.33 -16.37
CA GLY A 11 55.28 14.43 -15.58
C GLY A 11 55.11 14.67 -14.08
N HIS A 12 54.78 13.63 -13.30
CA HIS A 12 55.19 13.49 -11.88
C HIS A 12 56.73 13.28 -11.81
N PRO A 13 57.48 13.48 -10.68
CA PRO A 13 57.16 12.86 -9.38
C PRO A 13 57.72 13.48 -8.07
N ALA A 14 57.24 12.92 -6.96
CA ALA A 14 57.96 12.50 -5.73
C ALA A 14 58.53 13.49 -4.68
N THR A 15 58.05 13.25 -3.44
CA THR A 15 58.78 13.13 -2.14
C THR A 15 59.21 14.39 -1.37
N ARG A 16 58.67 14.60 -0.15
CA ARG A 16 59.22 14.13 1.14
C ARG A 16 58.43 14.70 2.35
N THR A 17 58.07 13.81 3.26
CA THR A 17 58.14 13.89 4.74
C THR A 17 58.23 15.27 5.42
N SER A 18 57.27 15.60 6.29
CA SER A 18 57.51 15.84 7.73
C SER A 18 56.23 16.11 8.53
N VAL A 19 56.15 15.47 9.69
CA VAL A 19 55.27 15.67 10.86
C VAL A 19 56.22 16.21 11.97
N PRO A 20 55.88 16.99 13.04
CA PRO A 20 54.63 17.08 13.82
C PRO A 20 54.15 18.48 14.29
N ARG A 21 52.94 18.45 14.91
CA ARG A 21 52.25 19.36 15.85
C ARG A 21 53.13 20.13 16.86
N PRO A 22 52.67 21.30 17.40
CA PRO A 22 51.97 21.26 18.70
C PRO A 22 50.88 22.33 18.99
N ARG A 23 49.92 21.90 19.85
CA ARG A 23 49.19 22.57 20.96
C ARG A 23 48.42 23.88 20.72
N GLU A 24 47.08 23.84 20.76
CA GLU A 24 46.17 24.04 21.93
C GLU A 24 45.69 25.49 22.05
N GLY A 25 44.37 25.68 22.11
CA GLY A 25 43.75 26.96 22.43
C GLY A 25 42.27 27.03 22.04
N ALA A 26 41.41 26.85 23.04
CA ALA A 26 39.97 27.14 23.11
C ALA A 26 39.51 28.36 22.26
N SER A 27 38.28 28.53 21.78
CA SER A 27 36.99 28.33 22.44
C SER A 27 35.84 28.76 21.51
N HIS A 28 34.69 28.07 21.63
CA HIS A 28 33.31 28.56 21.52
C HIS A 28 32.81 29.26 20.25
N GLY A 29 32.00 28.54 19.47
CA GLY A 29 31.02 29.08 18.53
C GLY A 29 29.94 28.05 18.25
N SER A 30 28.81 28.17 18.95
CA SER A 30 27.60 27.36 18.78
C SER A 30 27.11 27.41 17.33
N SER A 31 26.97 26.26 16.69
CA SER A 31 26.11 26.11 15.51
C SER A 31 25.28 24.85 15.68
N ALA A 32 23.99 25.04 15.92
CA ALA A 32 22.98 23.98 15.94
C ALA A 32 23.02 23.20 14.62
N PRO A 33 22.87 21.87 14.62
CA PRO A 33 22.53 21.18 13.39
C PRO A 33 21.09 21.55 13.04
N MET A 34 20.93 22.21 11.89
CA MET A 34 19.64 22.33 11.25
C MET A 34 19.06 20.92 11.09
N SER A 35 17.82 20.76 11.53
CA SER A 35 16.97 19.59 11.31
C SER A 35 17.01 19.23 9.83
N ALA A 36 17.71 18.14 9.51
CA ALA A 36 17.62 17.48 8.24
C ALA A 36 16.14 17.12 8.04
N VAL A 37 15.52 17.73 7.05
CA VAL A 37 14.23 17.30 6.52
C VAL A 37 14.42 15.85 6.11
N GLU A 38 13.84 14.93 6.89
CA GLU A 38 13.77 13.52 6.59
C GLU A 38 12.96 13.40 5.30
N GLN A 39 13.67 13.31 4.18
CA GLN A 39 13.07 13.06 2.88
C GLN A 39 12.54 11.64 2.93
N ASP A 40 11.22 11.50 2.85
CA ASP A 40 10.59 10.19 2.64
C ASP A 40 11.32 9.49 1.48
N PRO A 41 11.79 8.25 1.65
CA PRO A 41 12.56 7.57 0.63
C PRO A 41 11.73 7.48 -0.66
N ILE A 42 12.28 8.01 -1.77
CA ILE A 42 11.70 7.85 -3.10
C ILE A 42 11.81 6.36 -3.47
N VAL A 43 10.80 5.58 -3.12
CA VAL A 43 10.71 4.17 -3.51
C VAL A 43 10.62 4.11 -5.04
N PRO A 44 11.59 3.48 -5.74
CA PRO A 44 11.55 3.36 -7.20
C PRO A 44 10.26 2.70 -7.68
N GLU A 45 9.75 3.11 -8.85
CA GLU A 45 8.50 2.58 -9.41
C GLU A 45 8.52 1.06 -9.58
N SER A 46 9.69 0.48 -9.89
CA SER A 46 9.90 -0.97 -9.97
C SER A 46 9.70 -1.67 -8.63
N VAL A 47 10.14 -1.06 -7.52
CA VAL A 47 9.96 -1.60 -6.17
C VAL A 47 8.51 -1.48 -5.73
N ARG A 48 7.85 -0.34 -6.01
CA ARG A 48 6.40 -0.20 -5.77
C ARG A 48 5.60 -1.23 -6.56
N ARG A 49 5.97 -1.47 -7.82
CA ARG A 49 5.34 -2.48 -8.69
C ARG A 49 5.46 -3.89 -8.12
N LEU A 50 6.63 -4.27 -7.61
CA LEU A 50 6.85 -5.57 -6.96
C LEU A 50 6.05 -5.68 -5.65
N GLN A 51 6.08 -4.65 -4.80
CA GLN A 51 5.31 -4.61 -3.55
C GLN A 51 3.79 -4.72 -3.80
N ARG A 52 3.28 -4.04 -4.83
CA ARG A 52 1.89 -4.14 -5.28
C ARG A 52 1.56 -5.57 -5.73
N GLN A 53 2.43 -6.20 -6.51
CA GLN A 53 2.24 -7.58 -6.98
C GLN A 53 2.25 -8.60 -5.83
N ASP A 54 3.20 -8.48 -4.90
CA ASP A 54 3.28 -9.33 -3.70
C ASP A 54 2.06 -9.19 -2.81
N ALA A 55 1.54 -7.96 -2.63
CA ALA A 55 0.31 -7.73 -1.86
C ALA A 55 -0.91 -8.43 -2.48
N VAL A 56 -1.00 -8.48 -3.80
CA VAL A 56 -2.08 -9.21 -4.50
C VAL A 56 -1.91 -10.73 -4.37
N LEU A 57 -0.67 -11.23 -4.38
CA LEU A 57 -0.36 -12.66 -4.39
C LEU A 57 -0.36 -13.31 -2.99
N HIS A 58 -0.01 -12.55 -1.95
CA HIS A 58 0.27 -13.06 -0.61
C HIS A 58 -0.75 -12.65 0.47
N ALA A 59 -1.85 -11.99 0.10
CA ALA A 59 -2.91 -11.61 1.05
C ALA A 59 -3.52 -12.80 1.83
N ASP A 60 -3.41 -14.03 1.31
CA ASP A 60 -4.32 -15.13 1.70
C ASP A 60 -3.72 -16.18 2.68
N LYS A 61 -2.39 -16.24 2.90
CA LYS A 61 -1.78 -17.47 3.48
C LYS A 61 -1.14 -17.41 4.87
N THR A 62 -0.81 -16.24 5.42
CA THR A 62 -0.03 -16.19 6.68
C THR A 62 -0.77 -15.50 7.83
N GLU A 63 -1.92 -14.86 7.57
CA GLU A 63 -2.58 -13.97 8.55
C GLU A 63 -3.99 -14.41 8.94
N SER A 64 -4.41 -15.62 8.58
CA SER A 64 -5.75 -16.09 8.92
C SER A 64 -5.89 -16.32 10.44
N ILE A 65 -6.96 -15.78 11.04
CA ILE A 65 -7.23 -15.91 12.48
C ILE A 65 -8.55 -16.67 12.73
N PRO A 66 -8.68 -17.42 13.84
CA PRO A 66 -9.92 -18.10 14.20
C PRO A 66 -11.00 -17.11 14.64
N ARG A 67 -12.27 -17.53 14.54
CA ARG A 67 -13.45 -16.74 14.93
C ARG A 67 -13.33 -16.09 16.31
N ASP A 68 -12.96 -16.86 17.33
CA ASP A 68 -12.89 -16.38 18.71
C ASP A 68 -11.85 -15.25 18.87
N GLN A 69 -10.73 -15.35 18.16
CA GLN A 69 -9.70 -14.33 18.15
C GLN A 69 -10.19 -13.05 17.46
N LEU A 70 -10.92 -13.17 16.34
CA LEU A 70 -11.48 -12.02 15.63
C LEU A 70 -12.49 -11.26 16.49
N LEU A 71 -13.38 -11.98 17.19
CA LEU A 71 -14.37 -11.39 18.10
C LEU A 71 -13.70 -10.62 19.24
N GLN A 72 -12.67 -11.21 19.87
CA GLN A 72 -11.95 -10.58 20.97
C GLN A 72 -11.10 -9.39 20.51
N GLN A 73 -10.40 -9.50 19.38
CA GLN A 73 -9.42 -8.50 18.94
C GLN A 73 -10.06 -7.20 18.46
N PHE A 74 -11.28 -7.25 17.90
CA PHE A 74 -11.97 -6.09 17.36
C PHE A 74 -13.25 -5.73 18.13
N GLU A 75 -13.47 -6.34 19.29
CA GLU A 75 -14.65 -6.14 20.14
C GLU A 75 -15.98 -6.31 19.36
N ILE A 76 -16.00 -7.26 18.44
CA ILE A 76 -17.16 -7.56 17.59
C ILE A 76 -18.05 -8.58 18.31
N ASP A 77 -19.36 -8.32 18.37
CA ASP A 77 -20.33 -9.30 18.82
C ASP A 77 -20.54 -10.42 17.79
N ALA A 78 -20.78 -11.65 18.27
CA ALA A 78 -21.03 -12.83 17.45
C ALA A 78 -22.26 -12.67 16.54
N VAL A 79 -23.27 -11.91 16.98
CA VAL A 79 -24.45 -11.58 16.17
C VAL A 79 -24.05 -10.69 15.00
N PHE A 80 -23.30 -9.61 15.26
CA PHE A 80 -22.82 -8.71 14.21
C PHE A 80 -21.91 -9.41 13.21
N LEU A 81 -21.00 -10.28 13.69
CA LEU A 81 -20.15 -11.08 12.80
C LEU A 81 -20.98 -11.95 11.85
N LYS A 82 -22.03 -12.61 12.38
CA LYS A 82 -22.95 -13.41 11.59
C LYS A 82 -23.74 -12.56 10.59
N GLU A 83 -24.10 -11.33 10.94
CA GLU A 83 -24.73 -10.40 10.01
C GLU A 83 -23.78 -10.03 8.85
N LEU A 84 -22.50 -9.76 9.14
CA LEU A 84 -21.47 -9.51 8.12
C LEU A 84 -21.29 -10.70 7.17
N GLU A 85 -21.22 -11.93 7.71
CA GLU A 85 -21.18 -13.18 6.93
C GLU A 85 -22.44 -13.31 6.06
N SER A 86 -23.63 -13.09 6.63
CA SER A 86 -24.90 -13.19 5.90
C SER A 86 -25.07 -12.14 4.80
N ALA A 87 -24.43 -10.98 4.96
CA ALA A 87 -24.37 -9.93 3.95
C ALA A 87 -23.31 -10.20 2.87
N GLY A 88 -22.49 -11.24 3.04
CA GLY A 88 -21.37 -11.59 2.17
C GLY A 88 -20.25 -10.54 2.18
N LEU A 89 -20.11 -9.80 3.29
CA LEU A 89 -19.03 -8.81 3.46
C LEU A 89 -17.72 -9.46 3.88
N ILE A 90 -17.81 -10.57 4.62
CA ILE A 90 -16.69 -11.37 5.08
C ILE A 90 -16.97 -12.83 4.78
N ASN A 91 -15.92 -13.62 4.62
CA ASN A 91 -16.05 -15.06 4.38
C ASN A 91 -15.16 -15.82 5.37
N GLY A 92 -15.79 -16.69 6.15
CA GLY A 92 -15.08 -17.69 6.94
C GLY A 92 -14.81 -18.94 6.09
N HIS A 93 -13.64 -19.55 6.27
CA HIS A 93 -13.33 -20.87 5.73
C HIS A 93 -13.20 -21.88 6.88
N GLU A 94 -13.84 -23.04 6.72
CA GLU A 94 -13.83 -24.10 7.73
C GLU A 94 -12.56 -24.95 7.61
N VAL A 95 -11.86 -25.13 8.72
CA VAL A 95 -10.70 -26.02 8.85
C VAL A 95 -10.92 -26.92 10.06
N GLY A 96 -11.37 -28.15 9.81
CA GLY A 96 -11.86 -29.03 10.88
C GLY A 96 -13.12 -28.46 11.51
N ASP A 97 -13.12 -28.27 12.83
CA ASP A 97 -14.26 -27.73 13.59
C ASP A 97 -14.15 -26.21 13.82
N THR A 98 -13.14 -25.55 13.25
CA THR A 98 -12.87 -24.13 13.48
C THR A 98 -13.01 -23.32 12.21
N THR A 99 -13.72 -22.19 12.29
CA THR A 99 -13.81 -21.19 11.21
C THR A 99 -12.66 -20.20 11.32
N PHE A 100 -11.95 -20.01 10.21
CA PHE A 100 -10.86 -19.04 10.05
C PHE A 100 -11.27 -17.92 9.10
N PHE A 101 -10.74 -16.71 9.36
CA PHE A 101 -10.96 -15.53 8.54
C PHE A 101 -9.62 -15.05 7.98
N ASP A 102 -9.59 -14.77 6.68
CA ASP A 102 -8.41 -14.29 5.97
C ASP A 102 -8.16 -12.79 6.20
N ALA A 103 -7.00 -12.29 5.74
CA ALA A 103 -6.61 -10.89 5.92
C ALA A 103 -7.64 -9.91 5.38
N SER A 104 -8.30 -10.24 4.25
CA SER A 104 -9.32 -9.39 3.65
C SER A 104 -10.58 -9.31 4.53
N SER A 105 -11.06 -10.44 5.03
CA SER A 105 -12.19 -10.50 5.97
C SER A 105 -11.88 -9.79 7.29
N ILE A 106 -10.65 -9.93 7.80
CA ILE A 106 -10.18 -9.23 9.01
C ILE A 106 -10.23 -7.70 8.79
N ALA A 107 -9.74 -7.21 7.65
CA ALA A 107 -9.77 -5.79 7.32
C ALA A 107 -11.20 -5.25 7.24
N VAL A 108 -12.11 -5.98 6.59
CA VAL A 108 -13.53 -5.60 6.49
C VAL A 108 -14.19 -5.61 7.86
N ALA A 109 -13.98 -6.65 8.68
CA ALA A 109 -14.53 -6.76 10.03
C ALA A 109 -14.10 -5.59 10.92
N LYS A 110 -12.80 -5.25 10.91
CA LYS A 110 -12.24 -4.10 11.64
C LYS A 110 -12.91 -2.78 11.22
N SER A 111 -13.05 -2.53 9.92
CA SER A 111 -13.70 -1.32 9.42
C SER A 111 -15.20 -1.29 9.77
N ALA A 112 -15.89 -2.42 9.67
CA ALA A 112 -17.30 -2.55 9.99
C ALA A 112 -17.57 -2.29 11.48
N ALA A 113 -16.73 -2.78 12.39
CA ALA A 113 -16.82 -2.51 13.81
C ALA A 113 -16.76 -0.99 14.09
N ARG A 114 -15.79 -0.30 13.47
CA ARG A 114 -15.66 1.16 13.62
C ARG A 114 -16.86 1.92 13.04
N PHE A 115 -17.44 1.44 11.95
CA PHE A 115 -18.67 2.01 11.39
C PHE A 115 -19.88 1.80 12.31
N GLN A 116 -19.99 0.63 12.94
CA GLN A 116 -21.07 0.32 13.88
C GLN A 116 -21.04 1.28 15.09
N GLU A 117 -19.87 1.56 15.64
CA GLU A 117 -19.69 2.55 16.73
C GLU A 117 -20.16 3.96 16.33
N LEU A 118 -20.13 4.28 15.03
CA LEU A 118 -20.58 5.56 14.47
C LEU A 118 -22.06 5.51 14.00
N GLY A 119 -22.78 4.42 14.26
CA GLY A 119 -24.19 4.25 13.89
C GLY A 119 -24.42 3.78 12.45
N ILE A 120 -23.39 3.27 11.77
CA ILE A 120 -23.48 2.73 10.41
C ILE A 120 -23.51 1.20 10.47
N ASP A 121 -24.71 0.64 10.40
CA ASP A 121 -24.93 -0.82 10.41
C ASP A 121 -24.59 -1.54 9.08
N VAL A 122 -24.53 -2.88 9.14
CA VAL A 122 -24.31 -3.81 8.01
C VAL A 122 -25.17 -3.50 6.79
N ARG A 123 -26.44 -3.10 6.99
CA ARG A 123 -27.37 -2.77 5.91
C ARG A 123 -26.84 -1.66 5.00
N HIS A 124 -26.12 -0.69 5.56
CA HIS A 124 -25.51 0.42 4.82
C HIS A 124 -24.24 -0.07 4.10
N LEU A 125 -23.46 -0.94 4.75
CA LEU A 125 -22.22 -1.51 4.20
C LEU A 125 -22.45 -2.29 2.90
N ARG A 126 -23.66 -2.82 2.67
CA ARG A 126 -24.03 -3.48 1.40
C ARG A 126 -23.86 -2.61 0.16
N ALA A 127 -23.98 -1.28 0.30
CA ALA A 127 -23.73 -0.37 -0.82
C ALA A 127 -22.25 -0.39 -1.25
N TRP A 128 -21.33 -0.43 -0.28
CA TRP A 128 -19.89 -0.58 -0.54
C TRP A 128 -19.58 -1.93 -1.18
N LYS A 129 -20.17 -3.03 -0.67
CA LYS A 129 -20.04 -4.36 -1.30
C LYS A 129 -20.46 -4.33 -2.76
N THR A 130 -21.64 -3.77 -3.05
CA THR A 130 -22.16 -3.68 -4.41
C THR A 130 -21.25 -2.85 -5.32
N SER A 131 -20.65 -1.78 -4.80
CA SER A 131 -19.66 -0.99 -5.55
C SER A 131 -18.40 -1.80 -5.85
N ALA A 132 -17.87 -2.54 -4.86
CA ALA A 132 -16.71 -3.39 -5.03
C ALA A 132 -16.98 -4.51 -6.05
N ASP A 133 -18.14 -5.17 -5.98
CA ASP A 133 -18.55 -6.21 -6.94
C ASP A 133 -18.56 -5.67 -8.39
N ARG A 134 -18.99 -4.41 -8.58
CA ARG A 134 -19.00 -3.75 -9.90
C ARG A 134 -17.59 -3.43 -10.40
N GLU A 135 -16.70 -2.97 -9.52
CA GLU A 135 -15.30 -2.73 -9.87
C GLU A 135 -14.60 -4.03 -10.26
N VAL A 136 -14.76 -5.09 -9.48
CA VAL A 136 -14.20 -6.41 -9.79
C VAL A 136 -14.76 -6.91 -11.12
N SER A 137 -16.07 -6.77 -11.36
CA SER A 137 -16.68 -7.16 -12.64
C SER A 137 -16.09 -6.40 -13.84
N LEU A 138 -15.80 -5.10 -13.68
CA LEU A 138 -15.14 -4.29 -14.70
C LEU A 138 -13.70 -4.77 -14.94
N PHE A 139 -12.95 -5.03 -13.87
CA PHE A 139 -11.57 -5.50 -13.95
C PHE A 139 -11.51 -6.88 -14.62
N GLU A 140 -12.38 -7.81 -14.22
CA GLU A 140 -12.53 -9.14 -14.81
C GLU A 140 -12.71 -9.08 -16.33
N GLN A 141 -13.63 -8.25 -16.81
CA GLN A 141 -13.86 -8.05 -18.25
C GLN A 141 -12.59 -7.65 -19.00
N ARG A 142 -11.72 -6.86 -18.35
CA ARG A 142 -10.46 -6.40 -18.94
C ARG A 142 -9.35 -7.44 -18.89
N ILE A 143 -9.25 -8.22 -17.80
CA ILE A 143 -8.16 -9.19 -17.59
C ILE A 143 -8.44 -10.57 -18.22
N LEU A 144 -9.70 -10.94 -18.43
CA LEU A 144 -10.09 -12.26 -18.95
C LEU A 144 -9.34 -12.67 -20.24
N PRO A 145 -9.09 -11.77 -21.21
CA PRO A 145 -8.29 -12.09 -22.39
C PRO A 145 -6.86 -12.54 -22.07
N TYR A 146 -6.24 -11.97 -21.04
CA TYR A 146 -4.87 -12.29 -20.61
C TYR A 146 -4.83 -13.63 -19.87
N LEU A 147 -5.78 -13.86 -18.97
CA LEU A 147 -5.87 -15.12 -18.22
C LEU A 147 -6.20 -16.34 -19.09
N ARG A 148 -6.89 -16.15 -20.23
CA ARG A 148 -7.16 -17.21 -21.20
C ARG A 148 -5.91 -17.65 -21.96
N GLN A 149 -4.90 -16.81 -22.05
CA GLN A 149 -3.63 -17.20 -22.66
C GLN A 149 -2.94 -18.17 -21.70
N ARG A 150 -2.62 -19.39 -22.17
CA ARG A 150 -1.81 -20.37 -21.41
C ARG A 150 -0.33 -19.98 -21.39
N ASN A 151 -0.03 -18.71 -21.10
CA ASN A 151 1.31 -18.15 -21.04
C ASN A 151 1.55 -17.54 -19.64
N PRO A 152 2.57 -18.00 -18.90
CA PRO A 152 2.95 -17.41 -17.61
C PRO A 152 3.15 -15.90 -17.65
N ALA A 153 3.76 -15.36 -18.72
CA ALA A 153 4.01 -13.92 -18.85
C ALA A 153 2.72 -13.10 -18.95
N ALA A 154 1.70 -13.60 -19.66
CA ALA A 154 0.40 -12.95 -19.77
C ALA A 154 -0.35 -12.94 -18.42
N ARG A 155 -0.15 -13.98 -17.60
CA ARG A 155 -0.70 -14.03 -16.24
C ARG A 155 -0.03 -13.02 -15.31
N GLU A 156 1.29 -12.87 -15.42
CA GLU A 156 2.03 -11.87 -14.66
C GLU A 156 1.59 -10.44 -15.03
N GLU A 157 1.43 -10.17 -16.33
CA GLU A 157 0.89 -8.90 -16.83
C GLU A 157 -0.53 -8.63 -16.30
N ALA A 158 -1.39 -9.65 -16.27
CA ALA A 158 -2.74 -9.54 -15.71
C ALA A 158 -2.73 -9.16 -14.22
N LEU A 159 -1.85 -9.76 -13.43
CA LEU A 159 -1.70 -9.44 -12.00
C LEU A 159 -1.17 -8.02 -11.80
N GLN A 160 -0.24 -7.58 -12.65
CA GLN A 160 0.27 -6.22 -12.62
C GLN A 160 -0.83 -5.19 -12.92
N MET A 161 -1.64 -5.44 -13.97
CA MET A 161 -2.78 -4.58 -14.29
C MET A 161 -3.82 -4.55 -13.18
N LEU A 162 -4.11 -5.69 -12.53
CA LEU A 162 -5.04 -5.72 -11.39
C LEU A 162 -4.56 -4.85 -10.24
N ALA A 163 -3.27 -4.90 -9.93
CA ALA A 163 -2.70 -4.09 -8.87
C ALA A 163 -2.79 -2.58 -9.19
N GLU A 164 -2.55 -2.21 -10.44
CA GLU A 164 -2.73 -0.83 -10.93
C GLU A 164 -4.20 -0.38 -10.91
N PHE A 165 -5.13 -1.24 -11.32
CA PHE A 165 -6.57 -0.95 -11.27
C PHE A 165 -7.06 -0.74 -9.83
N MET A 166 -6.58 -1.51 -8.86
CA MET A 166 -6.93 -1.33 -7.46
C MET A 166 -6.45 0.02 -6.91
N GLU A 167 -5.22 0.43 -7.26
CA GLU A 167 -4.65 1.71 -6.86
C GLU A 167 -5.44 2.89 -7.46
N LEU A 168 -5.59 2.92 -8.78
CA LEU A 168 -6.32 3.97 -9.50
C LEU A 168 -7.80 4.03 -9.09
N GLY A 169 -8.43 2.87 -8.87
CA GLY A 169 -9.80 2.79 -8.37
C GLY A 169 -9.95 3.43 -6.99
N GLY A 170 -9.00 3.17 -6.09
CA GLY A 170 -8.94 3.79 -4.77
C GLY A 170 -8.79 5.32 -4.84
N GLU A 171 -7.86 5.80 -5.65
CA GLU A 171 -7.65 7.24 -5.89
C GLU A 171 -8.92 7.91 -6.44
N LEU A 172 -9.56 7.28 -7.43
CA LEU A 172 -10.79 7.80 -8.03
C LEU A 172 -11.93 7.87 -7.01
N ARG A 173 -12.16 6.81 -6.22
CA ARG A 173 -13.19 6.81 -5.17
C ARG A 173 -12.94 7.95 -4.17
N TYR A 174 -11.69 8.09 -3.70
CA TYR A 174 -11.33 9.13 -2.76
C TYR A 174 -11.59 10.53 -3.34
N ALA A 175 -11.14 10.79 -4.57
CA ALA A 175 -11.33 12.07 -5.23
C ALA A 175 -12.82 12.43 -5.45
N LEU A 176 -13.64 11.46 -5.84
CA LEU A 176 -15.09 11.67 -6.02
C LEU A 176 -15.79 12.00 -4.70
N ILE A 177 -15.48 11.25 -3.63
CA ILE A 177 -16.03 11.50 -2.29
C ILE A 177 -15.58 12.87 -1.78
N GLN A 178 -14.30 13.20 -1.91
CA GLN A 178 -13.75 14.47 -1.45
C GLN A 178 -14.42 15.66 -2.17
N ARG A 179 -14.59 15.57 -3.49
CA ARG A 179 -15.31 16.58 -4.28
C ARG A 179 -16.72 16.83 -3.73
N ASP A 180 -17.45 15.77 -3.44
CA ASP A 180 -18.84 15.86 -3.02
C ASP A 180 -18.97 16.33 -1.55
N ILE A 181 -18.03 15.95 -0.67
CA ILE A 181 -17.95 16.46 0.70
C ILE A 181 -17.65 17.97 0.71
N LEU A 182 -16.67 18.43 -0.08
CA LEU A 182 -16.33 19.85 -0.17
C LEU A 182 -17.57 20.68 -0.56
N ARG A 183 -18.34 20.18 -1.53
CA ARG A 183 -19.60 20.81 -1.94
C ARG A 183 -20.62 20.89 -0.80
N LEU A 184 -20.74 19.85 0.03
CA LEU A 184 -21.64 19.87 1.19
C LEU A 184 -21.19 20.88 2.26
N THR A 185 -19.89 21.08 2.41
CA THR A 185 -19.33 22.01 3.40
C THR A 185 -19.30 23.47 2.93
N GLU A 186 -19.18 23.72 1.63
CA GLU A 186 -19.17 25.06 1.02
C GLU A 186 -20.59 25.65 0.84
N GLN A 187 -21.64 24.82 0.84
CA GLN A 187 -23.03 25.26 0.74
C GLN A 187 -23.65 25.74 2.07
N ARG A 188 -22.83 26.13 3.05
CA ARG A 188 -23.25 26.74 4.33
C ARG A 188 -22.80 28.19 4.42
#